data_AF-A0A5C3LQF9-F1
#
_entry.id   AF-A0A5C3LQF9-F1
#
_cell.length_a   1.000
_cell.length_b   1.000
_cell.length_c   1.000
_cell.angle_alpha   90.00
_cell.angle_beta   90.00
_cell.angle_gamma   90.00
#
_symmetry.space_group_name_H-M   'P 1'
#
loop_
_entity.id
_entity.type
_entity.pdbx_description
1 polymer ?
#
loop_
_entity_poly.entity_id
_entity_poly.type
_entity_poly.pdbx_seq_one_letter_code
_entity_poly.pdbx_strand_id
1 'polypeptide(L)'
;LAPDQAKKYYPEDWDRFTKDPHAFRAPRAESYHDLSVRLEPILIELEREQEGLLITGHASVIRCLLAYLIGLPASEIPAIEIARGDLLEV
;
A
#
# COMPACT_ATOMS: atom_id res chain seq x y z
N LEU A 1 1.50 4.30 -15.79
CA LEU A 1 0.44 5.02 -16.54
C LEU A 1 -0.12 6.07 -15.61
N ALA A 2 -0.36 7.28 -16.11
CA ALA A 2 -1.16 8.24 -15.35
C ALA A 2 -2.61 7.71 -15.20
N PRO A 3 -3.35 8.10 -14.15
CA PRO A 3 -4.75 7.67 -13.94
C PRO A 3 -5.64 7.82 -15.19
N ASP A 4 -5.55 8.95 -15.88
CA ASP A 4 -6.32 9.21 -17.09
C ASP A 4 -6.01 8.24 -18.23
N GLN A 5 -4.75 7.81 -18.34
CA GLN A 5 -4.34 6.83 -19.33
C GLN A 5 -4.85 5.44 -18.96
N ALA A 6 -4.79 5.06 -17.68
CA ALA A 6 -5.32 3.78 -17.21
C ALA A 6 -6.83 3.68 -17.50
N LYS A 7 -7.59 4.73 -17.18
CA LYS A 7 -9.02 4.83 -17.48
C LYS A 7 -9.33 4.73 -18.98
N LYS A 8 -8.48 5.31 -19.84
CA LYS A 8 -8.66 5.30 -21.30
C LYS A 8 -8.36 3.93 -21.92
N TYR A 9 -7.25 3.31 -21.53
CA TYR A 9 -6.76 2.07 -22.18
C TYR A 9 -7.32 0.80 -21.54
N TYR A 10 -7.69 0.85 -20.26
CA TYR A 10 -8.17 -0.31 -19.49
C TYR A 10 -9.42 0.06 -18.68
N PRO A 11 -10.54 0.42 -19.33
CA PRO A 11 -11.73 0.93 -18.64
C PRO A 11 -12.37 -0.09 -17.69
N GLU A 12 -12.36 -1.38 -18.04
CA GLU A 12 -12.91 -2.45 -17.19
C GLU A 12 -12.08 -2.68 -15.93
N ASP A 13 -10.76 -2.71 -16.08
CA ASP A 13 -9.85 -2.82 -14.93
C ASP A 13 -9.88 -1.56 -14.06
N TRP A 14 -10.06 -0.39 -14.66
CA TRP A 14 -10.26 0.85 -13.93
C TRP A 14 -11.54 0.80 -13.07
N ASP A 15 -12.66 0.35 -13.63
CA ASP A 15 -13.91 0.18 -12.88
C ASP A 15 -13.74 -0.82 -11.71
N ARG A 16 -13.09 -1.96 -11.96
CA ARG A 16 -12.77 -2.96 -10.92
C ARG A 16 -11.88 -2.38 -9.83
N PHE A 17 -10.84 -1.64 -10.20
CA PHE A 17 -9.95 -0.95 -9.27
C PHE A 17 -10.72 0.05 -8.41
N THR A 18 -11.62 0.84 -8.99
CA THR A 18 -12.39 1.84 -8.22
C THR A 18 -13.39 1.22 -7.23
N LYS A 19 -13.86 -0.01 -7.49
CA LYS A 19 -14.80 -0.73 -6.61
C LYS A 19 -14.11 -1.35 -5.40
N ASP A 20 -12.92 -1.90 -5.60
CA ASP A 20 -12.13 -2.50 -4.53
C ASP A 20 -10.62 -2.27 -4.78
N PRO A 21 -10.09 -1.10 -4.41
CA PRO A 21 -8.68 -0.76 -4.64
C PRO A 21 -7.72 -1.67 -3.86
N HIS A 22 -8.18 -2.26 -2.75
CA HIS A 22 -7.33 -3.09 -1.89
C HIS A 22 -7.12 -4.48 -2.49
N ALA A 23 -8.18 -5.13 -2.96
CA ALA A 23 -8.10 -6.47 -3.54
C ALA A 23 -7.80 -6.48 -5.05
N PHE A 24 -7.95 -5.36 -5.74
CA PHE A 24 -7.69 -5.30 -7.18
C PHE A 24 -6.24 -5.68 -7.53
N ARG A 25 -6.11 -6.64 -8.45
CA ARG A 25 -4.83 -7.11 -8.99
C ARG A 25 -4.75 -6.81 -10.48
N ALA A 26 -3.85 -5.91 -10.87
CA ALA A 26 -3.57 -5.68 -12.29
C ALA A 26 -2.89 -6.91 -12.92
N PRO A 27 -3.01 -7.13 -14.24
CA PRO A 27 -2.39 -8.28 -14.90
C PRO A 27 -0.89 -8.38 -14.63
N ARG A 28 -0.44 -9.51 -14.05
CA ARG A 28 0.96 -9.78 -13.66
C ARG A 28 1.53 -8.84 -12.59
N ALA A 29 0.68 -8.22 -11.79
CA ALA A 29 1.06 -7.38 -10.65
C ALA A 29 0.54 -7.95 -9.32
N GLU A 30 0.87 -7.27 -8.22
CA GLU A 30 0.35 -7.51 -6.88
C GLU A 30 -0.80 -6.53 -6.55
N SER A 31 -1.74 -6.96 -5.71
CA SER A 31 -2.70 -6.07 -5.04
C SER A 31 -2.13 -5.55 -3.71
N TYR A 32 -2.84 -4.63 -3.03
CA TYR A 32 -2.48 -4.28 -1.65
C TYR A 32 -2.66 -5.46 -0.70
N HIS A 33 -3.65 -6.32 -0.94
CA HIS A 33 -3.80 -7.55 -0.17
C HIS A 33 -2.55 -8.44 -0.28
N ASP A 34 -2.07 -8.68 -1.50
CA ASP A 34 -0.87 -9.49 -1.74
C ASP A 34 0.36 -8.88 -1.04
N LEU A 35 0.48 -7.56 -1.13
CA LEU A 35 1.55 -6.80 -0.48
C LEU A 35 1.49 -6.92 1.05
N SER A 36 0.31 -6.79 1.66
CA SER A 36 0.11 -6.92 3.10
C SER A 36 0.50 -8.31 3.60
N VAL A 37 0.10 -9.38 2.89
CA VAL A 37 0.50 -10.75 3.23
C VAL A 37 2.02 -10.92 3.12
N ARG A 38 2.64 -10.34 2.09
CA ARG A 38 4.10 -10.38 1.93
C ARG A 38 4.85 -9.62 3.03
N LEU A 39 4.22 -8.64 3.66
CA LEU A 39 4.80 -7.85 4.75
C LEU A 39 4.64 -8.50 6.13
N GLU A 40 3.80 -9.53 6.31
CA GLU A 40 3.60 -10.19 7.60
C GLU A 40 4.91 -10.58 8.32
N PRO A 41 5.91 -11.19 7.65
CA PRO A 41 7.17 -11.53 8.32
C PRO A 41 7.95 -10.29 8.76
N ILE A 42 7.87 -9.20 8.00
CA ILE A 42 8.55 -7.95 8.32
C ILE A 42 7.90 -7.29 9.53
N LEU A 43 6.57 -7.31 9.62
CA LEU A 43 5.84 -6.79 10.78
C LEU A 43 6.25 -7.52 12.08
N ILE A 44 6.41 -8.84 12.03
CA ILE A 44 6.85 -9.63 13.19
C ILE A 44 8.25 -9.22 13.65
N GLU A 45 9.17 -8.96 12.73
CA GLU A 45 10.51 -8.49 13.10
C GLU A 45 10.50 -7.03 13.58
N LEU A 46 9.65 -6.16 13.01
CA LEU A 46 9.47 -4.78 13.49
C LEU A 46 9.01 -4.72 14.94
N GLU A 47 8.08 -5.60 15.35
CA GLU A 47 7.59 -5.70 16.73
C GLU A 47 8.67 -6.15 17.74
N ARG A 48 9.79 -6.71 17.25
CA ARG A 48 10.91 -7.14 18.11
C ARG A 48 11.94 -6.04 18.34
N GLU A 49 11.95 -5.02 17.50
CA GLU A 49 12.90 -3.92 17.60
C GLU A 49 12.49 -2.95 18.71
N GLN A 50 13.44 -2.59 19.56
CA GLN A 50 13.22 -1.68 20.70
C GLN A 50 13.87 -0.30 20.50
N GLU A 51 14.63 -0.14 19.42
CA GLU A 51 15.29 1.11 19.06
C GLU A 51 14.53 1.84 17.95
N GLY A 52 14.87 3.12 17.72
CA GLY A 52 14.28 3.89 16.63
C GLY A 52 14.65 3.31 15.27
N LEU A 53 13.64 3.10 14.41
CA LEU A 53 13.81 2.55 13.07
C LEU A 53 13.58 3.59 11.98
N LEU A 54 14.41 3.53 10.93
CA LEU A 54 14.19 4.27 9.69
C LEU A 54 13.86 3.30 8.56
N ILE A 55 12.62 3.34 8.08
CA ILE A 55 12.15 2.52 6.97
C ILE A 55 12.15 3.34 5.69
N THR A 56 12.84 2.86 4.66
CA THR A 56 12.84 3.47 3.32
C THR A 56 12.25 2.50 2.31
N GLY A 57 11.31 2.98 1.49
CA GLY A 57 10.55 2.09 0.62
C GLY A 57 9.68 2.82 -0.39
N HIS A 58 8.84 2.04 -1.06
CA HIS A 58 7.88 2.56 -2.04
C HIS A 58 6.60 2.98 -1.33
N ALA A 59 5.85 3.93 -1.90
CA ALA A 59 4.63 4.46 -1.29
C ALA A 59 3.65 3.34 -0.88
N SER A 60 3.43 2.32 -1.70
CA SER A 60 2.53 1.21 -1.36
C SER A 60 2.97 0.42 -0.11
N VAL A 61 4.27 0.20 0.06
CA VAL A 61 4.84 -0.48 1.23
C VAL A 61 4.65 0.37 2.47
N ILE A 62 4.99 1.66 2.38
CA ILE A 62 4.86 2.59 3.51
C ILE A 62 3.40 2.73 3.94
N ARG A 63 2.45 2.75 3.00
CA ARG A 63 1.01 2.74 3.30
C ARG A 63 0.59 1.51 4.11
N CYS A 64 1.00 0.31 3.70
CA CYS A 64 0.69 -0.92 4.43
C CYS A 64 1.26 -0.89 5.85
N LEU A 65 2.53 -0.49 5.99
CA LEU A 65 3.20 -0.39 7.29
C LEU A 65 2.55 0.65 8.19
N LEU A 66 2.27 1.84 7.65
CA LEU A 66 1.61 2.91 8.39
C LEU A 66 0.23 2.45 8.85
N ALA A 67 -0.60 1.92 7.94
CA ALA A 67 -1.92 1.42 8.28
C ALA A 67 -1.89 0.38 9.40
N TYR A 68 -0.89 -0.50 9.41
CA TYR A 68 -0.68 -1.45 10.50
C TYR A 68 -0.35 -0.74 11.82
N LEU A 69 0.65 0.16 11.82
CA LEU A 69 1.11 0.87 13.01
C LEU A 69 0.01 1.74 13.67
N ILE A 70 -0.84 2.38 12.86
CA ILE A 70 -1.94 3.23 13.37
C ILE A 70 -3.29 2.51 13.46
N GLY A 71 -3.35 1.22 13.14
CA GLY A 71 -4.56 0.39 13.30
C GLY A 71 -5.70 0.70 12.32
N LEU A 72 -5.38 1.12 11.09
CA LEU A 72 -6.39 1.39 10.06
C LEU A 72 -6.93 0.10 9.42
N PRO A 73 -8.20 0.10 8.98
CA PRO A 73 -8.76 -1.02 8.25
C PRO A 73 -8.10 -1.17 6.87
N ALA A 74 -8.00 -2.41 6.40
CA ALA A 74 -7.31 -2.74 5.15
C ALA A 74 -7.85 -1.98 3.91
N SER A 75 -9.15 -1.69 3.90
CA SER A 75 -9.81 -0.90 2.85
C SER A 75 -9.29 0.54 2.73
N GLU A 76 -8.72 1.09 3.80
CA GLU A 76 -8.22 2.47 3.84
C GLU A 76 -6.75 2.58 3.41
N ILE A 77 -6.00 1.47 3.38
CA ILE A 77 -4.57 1.45 2.97
C ILE A 77 -4.33 2.20 1.65
N PRO A 78 -5.12 1.98 0.57
CA PRO A 78 -4.85 2.63 -0.71
C PRO A 78 -5.09 4.15 -0.70
N ALA A 79 -5.87 4.66 0.26
CA ALA A 79 -6.25 6.06 0.37
C ALA A 79 -5.23 6.92 1.16
N ILE A 80 -4.28 6.28 1.84
CA ILE A 80 -3.23 6.98 2.60
C ILE A 80 -2.36 7.81 1.63
N GLU A 81 -2.35 9.12 1.81
CA GLU A 81 -1.53 10.03 1.02
C GLU A 81 -0.10 10.09 1.55
N ILE A 82 0.87 9.91 0.64
CA ILE A 82 2.31 9.99 0.94
C ILE A 82 2.96 10.66 -0.28
N ALA A 83 3.64 11.78 -0.07
CA ALA A 83 4.42 12.41 -1.13
C ALA A 83 5.86 11.89 -1.12
N ARG A 84 6.49 11.96 -2.30
CA ARG A 84 7.88 11.55 -2.45
C ARG A 84 8.78 12.54 -1.72
N GLY A 85 9.60 12.04 -0.80
CA GLY A 85 10.50 12.86 0.01
C GLY A 85 9.92 13.28 1.35
N ASP A 86 8.68 12.87 1.66
CA ASP A 86 8.11 13.06 2.99
C ASP A 86 8.83 12.16 4.01
N LEU A 87 9.04 12.71 5.19
CA LEU A 87 9.46 11.98 6.39
C LEU A 87 8.24 11.91 7.33
N LEU A 88 7.85 10.68 7.68
CA LEU A 88 6.75 10.41 8.60
C LEU A 88 7.34 9.82 9.88
N GLU A 89 6.97 10.39 11.02
CA GLU A 89 7.34 9.93 12.36
C GLU A 89 6.05 9.49 13.08
N VAL A 90 6.07 8.32 13.70
CA VAL A 90 4.93 7.65 14.34
C VAL A 90 5.30 7.28 15.77
#